data_AF-A0A961A0V3-F1
#
_entry.id   AF-A0A961A0V3-F1
#
_cell.length_a   1.000
_cell.length_b   1.000
_cell.length_c   1.000
_cell.angle_alpha   90.00
_cell.angle_beta   90.00
_cell.angle_gamma   90.00
#
_symmetry.space_group_name_H-M   'P 1'
#
loop_
_entity.id
_entity.type
_entity.pdbx_description
1 polymer ?
#
loop_
_entity_poly.entity_id
_entity_poly.type
_entity_poly.pdbx_seq_one_letter_code
_entity_poly.pdbx_strand_id
1 'polypeptide(L)'
;MSDTATLEEYFVSEDCIACDACCDEFPDIFKMNEDHTRAKAVSKAPQGKFNPWEIVTVCPVDAISLVNLPMPPKPEGMEDKKEEAAPAPGNNLNWEERWLKVAGQPEDQWERMKRYGMASSFSDDGDHYTLRFDMPSKVPNHKLKFKWGLPENMPPYSYEINQVNDKTIRVKAKIEDENIKRLTGWMNSFPSMFLKEVQLDHPIKDHKANYDEESHILTVTLNKA
;
A
#
# COMPACT_ATOMS: atom_id res chain seq x y z
N MET A 1 -23.32 -37.36 8.46
CA MET A 1 -23.88 -36.13 7.89
C MET A 1 -22.69 -35.23 7.66
N SER A 2 -22.39 -34.90 6.40
CA SER A 2 -21.23 -34.07 6.07
C SER A 2 -21.59 -32.65 6.48
N ASP A 3 -20.93 -32.10 7.51
CA ASP A 3 -20.96 -30.67 7.79
C ASP A 3 -20.40 -29.98 6.55
N THR A 4 -21.28 -29.44 5.70
CA THR A 4 -20.88 -28.47 4.68
C THR A 4 -20.41 -27.24 5.43
N ALA A 5 -19.10 -27.12 5.60
CA ALA A 5 -18.50 -25.93 6.18
C ALA A 5 -19.01 -24.70 5.42
N THR A 6 -19.64 -23.78 6.13
CA THR A 6 -19.99 -22.48 5.59
C THR A 6 -18.70 -21.78 5.14
N LEU A 7 -18.73 -21.19 3.96
CA LEU A 7 -17.57 -20.50 3.38
C LEU A 7 -17.82 -18.99 3.42
N GLU A 8 -16.82 -18.21 3.80
CA GLU A 8 -16.79 -16.75 3.74
C GLU A 8 -16.32 -16.28 2.35
N GLU A 9 -17.08 -15.37 1.74
CA GLU A 9 -16.82 -14.84 0.41
C GLU A 9 -16.61 -13.33 0.48
N TYR A 10 -15.49 -12.90 -0.11
CA TYR A 10 -15.07 -11.51 -0.12
C TYR A 10 -15.21 -10.91 -1.52
N PHE A 11 -15.48 -9.61 -1.57
CA PHE A 11 -15.52 -8.81 -2.77
C PHE A 11 -14.50 -7.69 -2.69
N VAL A 12 -13.88 -7.36 -3.83
CA VAL A 12 -12.97 -6.23 -3.98
C VAL A 12 -13.60 -5.23 -4.95
N SER A 13 -13.89 -4.01 -4.47
CA SER A 13 -14.54 -2.95 -5.24
C SER A 13 -13.62 -2.36 -6.31
N GLU A 14 -14.17 -1.42 -7.10
CA GLU A 14 -13.42 -0.65 -8.09
C GLU A 14 -12.49 0.40 -7.48
N ASP A 15 -12.62 0.68 -6.18
CA ASP A 15 -11.75 1.61 -5.44
C ASP A 15 -10.37 1.00 -5.14
N CYS A 16 -10.15 -0.27 -5.49
CA CYS A 16 -8.88 -0.95 -5.30
C CYS A 16 -7.75 -0.24 -6.06
N ILE A 17 -6.71 0.12 -5.33
CA ILE A 17 -5.52 0.80 -5.87
C ILE A 17 -4.38 -0.16 -6.26
N ALA A 18 -4.65 -1.47 -6.31
CA ALA A 18 -3.65 -2.51 -6.62
C ALA A 18 -2.34 -2.43 -5.81
N CYS A 19 -2.41 -2.05 -4.54
CA CYS A 19 -1.21 -1.91 -3.69
C CYS A 19 -0.58 -3.23 -3.25
N ASP A 20 -1.17 -4.38 -3.57
CA ASP A 20 -0.69 -5.74 -3.26
C ASP A 20 -0.75 -6.16 -1.77
N ALA A 21 -1.12 -5.26 -0.86
CA ALA A 21 -1.20 -5.54 0.59
C ALA A 21 -2.03 -6.81 0.92
N CYS A 22 -3.26 -6.90 0.41
CA CYS A 22 -4.11 -8.08 0.66
C CYS A 22 -3.58 -9.38 0.03
N CYS A 23 -2.86 -9.29 -1.09
CA CYS A 23 -2.29 -10.45 -1.78
C CYS A 23 -1.04 -10.97 -1.06
N ASP A 24 -0.27 -10.09 -0.43
CA ASP A 24 0.88 -10.45 0.40
C ASP A 24 0.45 -11.09 1.73
N GLU A 25 -0.55 -10.49 2.39
CA GLU A 25 -0.95 -10.88 3.74
C GLU A 25 -1.93 -12.07 3.74
N PHE A 26 -2.80 -12.15 2.73
CA PHE A 26 -3.79 -13.23 2.57
C PHE A 26 -3.73 -13.86 1.15
N PRO A 27 -2.57 -14.46 0.76
CA PRO A 27 -2.34 -14.98 -0.60
C PRO A 27 -3.26 -16.14 -0.99
N ASP A 28 -3.87 -16.81 -0.01
CA ASP A 28 -4.86 -17.87 -0.22
C ASP A 28 -6.21 -17.31 -0.68
N ILE A 29 -6.55 -16.08 -0.28
CA ILE A 29 -7.86 -15.46 -0.49
C ILE A 29 -7.80 -14.51 -1.69
N PHE A 30 -6.73 -13.72 -1.80
CA PHE A 30 -6.59 -12.69 -2.82
C PHE A 30 -5.44 -12.96 -3.79
N LYS A 31 -5.66 -12.62 -5.05
CA LYS A 31 -4.63 -12.51 -6.09
C LYS A 31 -4.87 -11.25 -6.90
N MET A 32 -3.81 -10.70 -7.49
CA MET A 32 -3.99 -9.68 -8.53
C MET A 32 -4.71 -10.26 -9.74
N ASN A 33 -5.53 -9.44 -10.38
CA ASN A 33 -6.07 -9.76 -11.71
C ASN A 33 -4.94 -9.81 -12.76
N GLU A 34 -5.26 -10.37 -13.93
CA GLU A 34 -4.29 -10.60 -15.02
C GLU A 34 -3.59 -9.31 -15.47
N ASP A 35 -4.28 -8.17 -15.43
CA ASP A 35 -3.78 -6.85 -15.80
C ASP A 35 -3.14 -6.09 -14.61
N HIS A 36 -3.05 -6.70 -13.43
CA HIS A 36 -2.43 -6.10 -12.22
C HIS A 36 -2.99 -4.73 -11.82
N THR A 37 -4.24 -4.44 -12.20
CA THR A 37 -4.95 -3.18 -11.89
C THR A 37 -5.83 -3.26 -10.65
N ARG A 38 -6.10 -4.47 -10.14
CA ARG A 38 -6.97 -4.70 -8.98
C ARG A 38 -6.77 -6.09 -8.38
N ALA A 39 -6.87 -6.20 -7.06
CA ALA A 39 -6.96 -7.50 -6.39
C ALA A 39 -8.34 -8.16 -6.61
N LYS A 40 -8.37 -9.49 -6.70
CA LYS A 40 -9.59 -10.30 -6.79
C LYS A 40 -9.58 -11.34 -5.69
N ALA A 41 -10.74 -11.57 -5.07
CA ALA A 41 -10.95 -12.74 -4.24
C ALA A 41 -11.01 -13.98 -5.15
N VAL A 42 -10.10 -14.94 -4.95
CA VAL A 42 -9.98 -16.15 -5.78
C VAL A 42 -10.42 -17.42 -5.07
N SER A 43 -10.60 -17.35 -3.75
CA SER A 43 -11.08 -18.47 -2.95
C SER A 43 -12.06 -17.98 -1.89
N LYS A 44 -12.86 -18.93 -1.39
CA LYS A 44 -13.67 -18.71 -0.20
C LYS A 44 -12.91 -19.26 1.00
N ALA A 45 -12.86 -18.50 2.09
CA ALA A 45 -12.24 -18.97 3.31
C ALA A 45 -13.24 -19.85 4.08
N PRO A 46 -12.82 -20.98 4.69
CA PRO A 46 -13.67 -21.68 5.65
C PRO A 46 -14.02 -20.73 6.80
N GLN A 47 -15.30 -20.68 7.19
CA GLN A 47 -15.75 -19.82 8.28
C GLN A 47 -14.92 -20.08 9.55
N GLY A 48 -14.40 -19.01 10.14
CA GLY A 48 -13.58 -19.08 11.35
C GLY A 48 -12.11 -19.47 11.13
N LYS A 49 -11.66 -19.71 9.89
CA LYS A 49 -10.21 -19.86 9.59
C LYS A 49 -9.46 -18.56 9.85
N PHE A 50 -10.08 -17.44 9.51
CA PHE A 50 -9.55 -16.10 9.70
C PHE A 50 -10.59 -15.23 10.39
N ASN A 51 -10.15 -14.15 11.02
CA ASN A 51 -11.07 -13.12 11.48
C ASN A 51 -11.44 -12.21 10.27
N PRO A 52 -12.73 -12.13 9.86
CA PRO A 52 -13.12 -11.30 8.73
C PRO A 52 -12.72 -9.83 8.87
N TRP A 53 -12.62 -9.32 10.10
CA TRP A 53 -12.15 -7.97 10.37
C TRP A 53 -10.69 -7.77 9.96
N GLU A 54 -9.81 -8.75 10.21
CA GLU A 54 -8.39 -8.66 9.81
C GLU A 54 -8.24 -8.61 8.29
N ILE A 55 -9.08 -9.37 7.58
CA ILE A 55 -9.10 -9.41 6.12
C ILE A 55 -9.58 -8.08 5.53
N VAL A 56 -10.70 -7.51 6.01
CA VAL A 56 -11.23 -6.27 5.40
C VAL A 56 -10.35 -5.06 5.72
N THR A 57 -9.73 -5.01 6.91
CA THR A 57 -8.89 -3.86 7.34
C THR A 57 -7.50 -3.86 6.74
N VAL A 58 -7.08 -4.92 6.05
CA VAL A 58 -5.82 -4.92 5.30
C VAL A 58 -5.85 -3.93 4.13
N CYS A 59 -7.05 -3.58 3.65
CA CYS A 59 -7.19 -2.66 2.53
C CYS A 59 -7.06 -1.22 3.01
N PRO A 60 -6.06 -0.45 2.52
CA PRO A 60 -5.83 0.94 2.94
C PRO A 60 -6.86 1.94 2.39
N VAL A 61 -7.79 1.46 1.55
CA VAL A 61 -8.82 2.25 0.87
C VAL A 61 -10.21 1.63 1.03
N ASP A 62 -10.38 0.71 1.99
CA ASP A 62 -11.66 0.08 2.32
C ASP A 62 -12.37 -0.62 1.13
N ALA A 63 -11.61 -1.08 0.13
CA ALA A 63 -12.17 -1.71 -1.07
C ALA A 63 -12.59 -3.18 -0.86
N ILE A 64 -12.35 -3.77 0.31
CA ILE A 64 -12.63 -5.19 0.59
C ILE A 64 -13.88 -5.30 1.47
N SER A 65 -14.81 -6.19 1.11
CA SER A 65 -16.04 -6.43 1.89
C SER A 65 -16.39 -7.92 1.96
N LEU A 66 -16.94 -8.36 3.08
CA LEU A 66 -17.58 -9.67 3.21
C LEU A 66 -19.01 -9.59 2.62
N VAL A 67 -19.35 -10.44 1.66
CA VAL A 67 -20.58 -10.27 0.87
C VAL A 67 -21.67 -11.29 1.13
N ASN A 68 -21.31 -12.50 1.59
CA ASN A 68 -22.27 -13.59 1.73
C ASN A 68 -22.72 -13.86 3.17
N LEU A 69 -22.13 -13.16 4.14
CA LEU A 69 -22.44 -13.26 5.56
C LEU A 69 -22.43 -11.85 6.19
N PRO A 70 -23.24 -11.61 7.23
CA PRO A 70 -23.12 -10.38 7.99
C PRO A 70 -21.73 -10.30 8.63
N MET A 71 -21.14 -9.11 8.69
CA MET A 71 -19.93 -8.90 9.46
C MET A 71 -20.18 -9.31 10.91
N PRO A 72 -19.35 -10.20 11.49
CA PRO A 72 -19.49 -10.58 12.88
C PRO A 72 -19.32 -9.33 13.77
N PRO A 73 -19.91 -9.33 14.98
CA PRO A 73 -19.61 -8.30 15.96
C PRO A 73 -18.10 -8.12 16.06
N LYS A 74 -17.65 -6.87 16.05
CA LYS A 74 -16.24 -6.56 16.22
C LYS A 74 -15.81 -7.18 17.57
N PRO A 75 -14.80 -8.06 17.60
CA PRO A 75 -14.36 -8.72 18.83
C PRO A 75 -14.14 -7.70 19.95
N GLU A 76 -14.51 -8.05 21.20
CA GLU A 76 -14.18 -7.22 22.36
C GLU A 76 -12.66 -7.10 22.49
N GLY A 77 -12.13 -5.86 22.61
CA GLY A 77 -10.69 -5.59 22.51
C GLY A 77 -10.15 -5.47 21.08
N MET A 78 -10.98 -5.77 20.07
CA MET A 78 -10.88 -5.21 18.73
C MET A 78 -11.70 -3.91 18.67
N GLU A 79 -11.63 -3.05 19.69
CA GLU A 79 -11.44 -1.63 19.36
C GLU A 79 -10.34 -1.61 18.30
N ASP A 80 -10.52 -0.86 17.19
CA ASP A 80 -9.63 -0.87 16.01
C ASP A 80 -8.28 -1.44 16.42
N LYS A 81 -7.78 -2.58 15.92
CA LYS A 81 -6.51 -3.17 16.42
C LYS A 81 -5.39 -2.15 16.17
N LYS A 82 -5.30 -1.26 17.14
CA LYS A 82 -4.71 0.05 17.22
C LYS A 82 -4.18 0.10 18.64
N GLU A 83 -3.47 -0.96 19.02
CA GLU A 83 -2.78 -1.06 20.29
C GLU A 83 -2.03 0.26 20.47
N GLU A 84 -2.19 0.86 21.65
CA GLU A 84 -1.60 2.16 21.95
C GLU A 84 -0.09 2.01 21.88
N ALA A 85 0.46 2.15 20.68
CA ALA A 85 1.86 1.93 20.41
C ALA A 85 2.62 2.86 21.35
N ALA A 86 3.60 2.30 22.06
CA ALA A 86 4.50 3.09 22.87
C ALA A 86 4.96 4.29 22.03
N PRO A 87 4.93 5.51 22.58
CA PRO A 87 5.29 6.71 21.82
C PRO A 87 6.64 6.48 21.14
N ALA A 88 6.74 6.83 19.85
CA ALA A 88 8.03 6.79 19.18
C ALA A 88 8.99 7.71 19.96
N PRO A 89 10.31 7.44 19.92
CA PRO A 89 11.31 8.26 20.63
C PRO A 89 11.38 9.66 20.00
N GLY A 90 10.47 10.53 20.41
CA GLY A 90 10.31 11.88 19.88
C GLY A 90 9.70 12.80 20.92
N ASN A 91 10.03 14.09 20.85
CA ASN A 91 9.45 15.10 21.71
C ASN A 91 7.98 15.32 21.30
N ASN A 92 7.05 14.73 22.05
CA ASN A 92 5.60 14.85 21.85
C ASN A 92 4.98 15.97 22.70
N LEU A 93 5.78 16.88 23.27
CA LEU A 93 5.25 18.06 23.96
C LEU A 93 4.39 18.88 22.99
N ASN A 94 3.23 19.32 23.47
CA ASN A 94 2.26 20.15 22.75
C ASN A 94 1.77 19.53 21.41
N TRP A 95 1.77 18.21 21.30
CA TRP A 95 1.31 17.52 20.09
C TRP A 95 -0.15 17.87 19.73
N GLU A 96 -1.00 18.10 20.72
CA GLU A 96 -2.40 18.51 20.53
C GLU A 96 -2.50 19.85 19.82
N GLU A 97 -1.75 20.86 20.29
CA GLU A 97 -1.69 22.18 19.66
C GLU A 97 -1.16 22.10 18.22
N ARG A 98 -0.15 21.26 17.98
CA ARG A 98 0.41 21.03 16.64
C ARG A 98 -0.61 20.36 15.72
N TRP A 99 -1.34 19.36 16.21
CA TRP A 99 -2.41 18.70 15.45
C TRP A 99 -3.54 19.68 15.13
N LEU A 100 -4.01 20.46 16.10
CA LEU A 100 -5.10 21.43 15.91
C LEU A 100 -4.81 22.48 14.83
N LYS A 101 -3.53 22.80 14.57
CA LYS A 101 -3.15 23.71 13.47
C LYS A 101 -3.39 23.15 12.07
N VAL A 102 -3.37 21.82 11.92
CA VAL A 102 -3.53 21.14 10.63
C VAL A 102 -4.79 20.28 10.55
N ALA A 103 -5.51 20.10 11.66
CA ALA A 103 -6.74 19.35 11.71
C ALA A 103 -7.79 19.96 10.77
N GLY A 104 -8.40 19.13 9.92
CA GLY A 104 -9.39 19.56 8.95
C GLY A 104 -8.83 20.23 7.69
N GLN A 105 -7.51 20.39 7.57
CA GLN A 105 -6.90 20.77 6.29
C GLN A 105 -7.11 19.65 5.27
N PRO A 106 -7.37 20.00 3.99
CA PRO A 106 -7.52 19.00 2.95
C PRO A 106 -6.21 18.23 2.75
N GLU A 107 -6.33 16.95 2.44
CA GLU A 107 -5.20 16.11 2.07
C GLU A 107 -4.52 16.64 0.81
N ASP A 108 -3.19 16.69 0.83
CA ASP A 108 -2.38 16.95 -0.37
C ASP A 108 -2.58 15.79 -1.36
N GLN A 109 -3.34 16.07 -2.41
CA GLN A 109 -3.69 15.10 -3.43
C GLN A 109 -2.47 14.57 -4.18
N TRP A 110 -1.42 15.38 -4.34
CA TRP A 110 -0.22 14.92 -5.04
C TRP A 110 0.55 13.91 -4.20
N GLU A 111 0.76 14.20 -2.91
CA GLU A 111 1.36 13.23 -1.99
C GLU A 111 0.54 11.94 -1.89
N ARG A 112 -0.79 12.03 -1.99
CA ARG A 112 -1.66 10.84 -2.07
C ARG A 112 -1.39 10.00 -3.31
N MET A 113 -1.31 10.62 -4.49
CA MET A 113 -1.01 9.92 -5.74
C MET A 113 0.36 9.25 -5.71
N LYS A 114 1.35 9.87 -5.07
CA LYS A 114 2.66 9.26 -4.84
C LYS A 114 2.58 7.99 -3.99
N ARG A 115 1.76 8.00 -2.92
CA ARG A 115 1.58 6.82 -2.04
C ARG A 115 0.99 5.63 -2.76
N TYR A 116 0.24 5.88 -3.84
CA TYR A 116 -0.36 4.85 -4.68
C TYR A 116 0.53 4.43 -5.85
N GLY A 117 1.73 5.00 -5.99
CA GLY A 117 2.60 4.78 -7.15
C GLY A 117 2.02 5.36 -8.45
N MET A 118 1.04 6.25 -8.38
CA MET A 118 0.39 6.86 -9.55
C MET A 118 1.12 8.12 -10.04
N ALA A 119 1.93 8.74 -9.19
CA ALA A 119 2.83 9.82 -9.58
C ALA A 119 4.06 9.25 -10.31
N SER A 120 3.83 8.69 -11.51
CA SER A 120 4.85 8.05 -12.31
C SER A 120 4.79 8.51 -13.77
N SER A 121 5.92 8.49 -14.46
CA SER A 121 6.01 8.72 -15.90
C SER A 121 6.81 7.61 -16.58
N PHE A 122 6.49 7.37 -17.86
CA PHE A 122 7.17 6.41 -18.73
C PHE A 122 7.55 7.12 -20.03
N SER A 123 8.79 6.97 -20.47
CA SER A 123 9.26 7.42 -21.79
C SER A 123 9.99 6.30 -22.52
N ASP A 124 9.87 6.31 -23.85
CA ASP A 124 10.70 5.55 -24.77
C ASP A 124 11.71 6.51 -25.40
N ASP A 125 12.98 6.34 -25.04
CA ASP A 125 14.08 7.21 -25.43
C ASP A 125 14.88 6.63 -26.63
N GLY A 126 14.31 5.62 -27.31
CA GLY A 126 14.89 4.97 -28.48
C GLY A 126 15.63 3.68 -28.12
N ASP A 127 16.77 3.79 -27.43
CA ASP A 127 17.61 2.65 -27.02
C ASP A 127 17.28 2.11 -25.62
N HIS A 128 16.55 2.87 -24.83
CA HIS A 128 16.07 2.48 -23.50
C HIS A 128 14.66 3.02 -23.23
N TYR A 129 14.04 2.47 -22.20
CA TYR A 129 12.87 3.05 -21.55
C TYR A 129 13.29 3.72 -20.24
N THR A 130 12.62 4.83 -19.89
CA THR A 130 12.79 5.47 -18.58
C THR A 130 11.46 5.45 -17.83
N LEU A 131 11.45 4.78 -16.68
CA LEU A 131 10.38 4.88 -15.68
C LEU A 131 10.83 5.80 -14.56
N ARG A 132 10.03 6.80 -14.24
CA ARG A 132 10.27 7.71 -13.12
C ARG A 132 9.09 7.65 -12.16
N PHE A 133 9.38 7.50 -10.89
CA PHE A 133 8.41 7.52 -9.80
C PHE A 133 8.75 8.63 -8.82
N ASP A 134 7.78 9.50 -8.55
CA ASP A 134 7.86 10.48 -7.48
C ASP A 134 7.37 9.79 -6.21
N MET A 135 8.29 9.41 -5.32
CA MET A 135 7.97 8.75 -4.07
C MET A 135 7.42 9.75 -3.04
N PRO A 136 6.53 9.31 -2.12
CA PRO A 136 6.01 10.17 -1.06
C PRO A 136 7.15 10.82 -0.27
N SER A 137 7.06 12.13 -0.05
CA SER A 137 8.07 12.88 0.70
C SER A 137 7.56 13.38 2.05
N LYS A 138 6.25 13.34 2.31
CA LYS A 138 5.65 13.80 3.57
C LYS A 138 4.81 12.72 4.25
N VAL A 139 5.01 12.56 5.56
CA VAL A 139 4.11 11.73 6.37
C VAL A 139 2.76 12.44 6.42
N PRO A 140 1.65 11.79 6.05
CA PRO A 140 0.38 12.48 5.94
C PRO A 140 -0.10 12.98 7.32
N ASN A 141 -0.81 14.10 7.31
CA ASN A 141 -1.30 14.70 8.55
C ASN A 141 -2.36 13.81 9.19
N HIS A 142 -2.03 13.25 10.35
CA HIS A 142 -2.94 12.45 11.15
C HIS A 142 -2.67 12.68 12.63
N LYS A 143 -3.70 12.61 13.47
CA LYS A 143 -3.58 12.81 14.92
C LYS A 143 -2.43 12.01 15.54
N LEU A 144 -2.22 10.78 15.06
CA LEU A 144 -1.19 9.87 15.56
C LEU A 144 0.23 10.22 15.12
N LYS A 145 0.41 10.85 13.95
CA LYS A 145 1.71 11.43 13.56
C LYS A 145 2.22 12.36 14.66
N PHE A 146 1.33 13.23 15.17
CA PHE A 146 1.67 14.17 16.23
C PHE A 146 1.78 13.48 17.60
N LYS A 147 0.79 12.66 17.99
CA LYS A 147 0.79 11.96 19.29
C LYS A 147 2.04 11.09 19.48
N TRP A 148 2.48 10.41 18.42
CA TRP A 148 3.66 9.54 18.45
C TRP A 148 4.97 10.26 18.12
N GLY A 149 4.94 11.55 17.78
CA GLY A 149 6.16 12.30 17.45
C GLY A 149 6.85 11.81 16.17
N LEU A 150 6.08 11.31 15.20
CA LEU A 150 6.61 10.87 13.90
C LEU A 150 7.21 12.06 13.11
N PRO A 151 8.19 11.79 12.23
CA PRO A 151 8.83 12.84 11.43
C PRO A 151 7.82 13.51 10.49
N GLU A 152 8.18 14.73 10.05
CA GLU A 152 7.38 15.46 9.06
C GLU A 152 7.52 14.83 7.67
N ASN A 153 8.76 14.47 7.32
CA ASN A 153 9.11 13.90 6.03
C ASN A 153 9.05 12.38 6.06
N MET A 154 8.70 11.78 4.93
CA MET A 154 8.76 10.33 4.78
C MET A 154 10.22 9.85 4.82
N PRO A 155 10.50 8.68 5.43
CA PRO A 155 11.75 7.99 5.22
C PRO A 155 11.84 7.48 3.77
N PRO A 156 13.05 7.16 3.30
CA PRO A 156 13.23 6.55 1.99
C PRO A 156 12.47 5.22 1.91
N TYR A 157 11.80 4.99 0.77
CA TYR A 157 11.19 3.68 0.48
C TYR A 157 12.29 2.70 0.07
N SER A 158 12.17 1.44 0.48
CA SER A 158 12.88 0.37 -0.22
C SER A 158 12.14 0.04 -1.51
N TYR A 159 12.84 -0.50 -2.50
CA TYR A 159 12.26 -0.86 -3.77
C TYR A 159 12.85 -2.17 -4.31
N GLU A 160 12.03 -2.87 -5.08
CA GLU A 160 12.37 -4.10 -5.77
C GLU A 160 11.92 -3.98 -7.22
N ILE A 161 12.80 -4.35 -8.14
CA ILE A 161 12.54 -4.31 -9.58
C ILE A 161 12.71 -5.73 -10.10
N ASN A 162 11.60 -6.30 -10.55
CA ASN A 162 11.53 -7.67 -11.01
C ASN A 162 11.16 -7.69 -12.49
N GLN A 163 12.02 -8.30 -13.31
CA GLN A 163 11.70 -8.60 -14.70
C GLN A 163 10.86 -9.88 -14.75
N VAL A 164 9.55 -9.73 -15.01
CA VAL A 164 8.59 -10.84 -15.04
C VAL A 164 8.78 -11.68 -16.31
N ASN A 165 9.05 -11.02 -17.44
CA ASN A 165 9.45 -11.62 -18.70
C ASN A 165 10.26 -10.59 -19.53
N ASP A 166 10.60 -10.91 -20.77
CA ASP A 166 11.39 -10.03 -21.65
C ASP A 166 10.74 -8.66 -21.89
N LYS A 167 9.41 -8.53 -21.77
CA LYS A 167 8.65 -7.30 -22.03
C LYS A 167 7.88 -6.76 -20.83
N THR A 168 8.09 -7.29 -19.63
CA THR A 168 7.29 -6.90 -18.45
C THR A 168 8.19 -6.66 -17.26
N ILE A 169 8.11 -5.46 -16.70
CA ILE A 169 8.81 -5.08 -15.48
C ILE A 169 7.79 -4.80 -14.38
N ARG A 170 8.13 -5.21 -13.16
CA ARG A 170 7.35 -4.95 -11.96
C ARG A 170 8.21 -4.18 -10.96
N VAL A 171 7.73 -3.02 -10.55
CA VAL A 171 8.36 -2.15 -9.55
C VAL A 171 7.50 -2.20 -8.30
N LYS A 172 8.06 -2.68 -7.19
CA LYS A 172 7.41 -2.70 -5.87
C LYS A 172 8.20 -1.76 -4.97
N ALA A 173 7.51 -0.84 -4.29
CA ALA A 173 8.13 0.07 -3.34
C ALA A 173 7.41 -0.01 -2.00
N LYS A 174 8.15 -0.07 -0.90
CA LYS A 174 7.60 -0.30 0.45
C LYS A 174 8.28 0.54 1.51
N ILE A 175 7.53 0.79 2.58
CA ILE A 175 8.00 1.45 3.80
C ILE A 175 8.63 0.39 4.71
N GLU A 176 9.92 0.56 5.03
CA GLU A 176 10.64 -0.30 5.99
C GLU A 176 10.69 0.30 7.40
N ASP A 177 10.52 1.62 7.54
CA ASP A 177 10.52 2.26 8.85
C ASP A 177 9.29 1.81 9.66
N GLU A 178 9.55 1.02 10.70
CA GLU A 178 8.50 0.42 11.52
C GLU A 178 7.66 1.48 12.27
N ASN A 179 8.18 2.68 12.57
CA ASN A 179 7.39 3.73 13.20
C ASN A 179 6.38 4.33 12.22
N ILE A 180 6.77 4.51 10.96
CA ILE A 180 5.88 4.99 9.90
C ILE A 180 4.92 3.91 9.44
N LYS A 181 5.39 2.67 9.30
CA LYS A 181 4.59 1.52 8.91
C LYS A 181 3.44 1.26 9.89
N ARG A 182 3.64 1.54 11.18
CA ARG A 182 2.56 1.53 12.19
C ARG A 182 1.44 2.54 11.92
N LEU A 183 1.68 3.59 11.14
CA LEU A 183 0.64 4.54 10.74
C LEU A 183 -0.15 4.06 9.51
N THR A 184 0.38 3.09 8.76
CA THR A 184 -0.30 2.51 7.59
C THR A 184 -1.51 1.69 8.02
N GLY A 185 -2.62 1.76 7.29
CA GLY A 185 -3.89 1.13 7.69
C GLY A 185 -4.65 1.85 8.82
N TRP A 186 -4.02 2.78 9.54
CA TRP A 186 -4.72 3.65 10.50
C TRP A 186 -5.39 4.86 9.87
N MET A 187 -4.97 5.15 8.66
CA MET A 187 -5.34 6.30 7.87
C MET A 187 -5.67 5.82 6.47
N ASN A 188 -6.83 6.26 5.98
CA ASN A 188 -7.24 6.02 4.61
C ASN A 188 -6.17 6.59 3.68
N SER A 189 -5.90 5.90 2.58
CA SER A 189 -4.96 6.34 1.55
C SER A 189 -3.48 6.34 1.97
N PHE A 190 -3.12 5.60 3.03
CA PHE A 190 -1.73 5.37 3.41
C PHE A 190 -1.36 3.88 3.44
N PRO A 191 -1.16 3.28 2.25
CA PRO A 191 -0.64 1.93 2.16
C PRO A 191 0.82 1.85 2.64
N SER A 192 1.24 0.67 3.11
CA SER A 192 2.64 0.38 3.42
C SER A 192 3.51 0.20 2.19
N MET A 193 2.90 0.05 1.01
CA MET A 193 3.58 -0.20 -0.25
C MET A 193 2.72 0.12 -1.46
N PHE A 194 3.33 0.17 -2.64
CA PHE A 194 2.62 0.09 -3.91
C PHE A 194 3.35 -0.85 -4.88
N LEU A 195 2.62 -1.31 -5.89
CA LEU A 195 3.14 -2.14 -6.97
C LEU A 195 2.74 -1.52 -8.31
N LYS A 196 3.70 -1.41 -9.22
CA LYS A 196 3.48 -0.97 -10.59
C LYS A 196 4.03 -2.01 -11.55
N GLU A 197 3.15 -2.54 -12.39
CA GLU A 197 3.56 -3.37 -13.53
C GLU A 197 3.48 -2.54 -14.82
N VAL A 198 4.49 -2.70 -15.67
CA VAL A 198 4.57 -1.99 -16.95
C VAL A 198 4.88 -2.99 -18.04
N GLN A 199 3.96 -3.08 -19.01
CA GLN A 199 4.13 -3.80 -20.26
C GLN A 199 4.91 -2.92 -21.24
N LEU A 200 5.93 -3.50 -21.86
CA LEU A 200 6.84 -2.85 -22.80
C LEU A 200 6.55 -3.34 -24.22
N ASP A 201 6.78 -2.46 -25.19
CA ASP A 201 6.61 -2.80 -26.61
C ASP A 201 7.77 -3.69 -27.12
N HIS A 202 8.99 -3.42 -26.64
CA HIS A 202 10.21 -4.12 -27.01
C HIS A 202 10.83 -4.85 -25.82
N PRO A 203 11.52 -5.98 -26.06
CA PRO A 203 12.18 -6.71 -25.01
C PRO A 203 13.35 -5.91 -24.41
N ILE A 204 13.64 -6.15 -23.14
CA ILE A 204 14.76 -5.56 -22.41
C ILE A 204 15.83 -6.61 -22.10
N LYS A 205 17.08 -6.19 -22.12
CA LYS A 205 18.24 -7.05 -21.78
C LYS A 205 18.69 -6.89 -20.33
N ASP A 206 18.57 -5.69 -19.79
CA ASP A 206 18.96 -5.35 -18.42
C ASP A 206 18.22 -4.09 -17.95
N HIS A 207 18.33 -3.82 -16.64
CA HIS A 207 17.80 -2.62 -16.03
C HIS A 207 18.77 -2.05 -15.00
N LYS A 208 18.65 -0.75 -14.74
CA LYS A 208 19.34 -0.03 -13.67
C LYS A 208 18.36 0.86 -12.93
N ALA A 209 18.57 1.02 -11.64
CA ALA A 209 17.76 1.89 -10.80
C ALA A 209 18.64 2.89 -10.07
N ASN A 210 18.12 4.10 -9.90
CA ASN A 210 18.71 5.12 -9.04
C ASN A 210 17.60 5.76 -8.22
N TYR A 211 17.74 5.72 -6.89
CA TYR A 211 16.85 6.42 -5.98
C TYR A 211 17.61 7.58 -5.35
N ASP A 212 17.10 8.78 -5.56
CA ASP A 212 17.60 9.98 -4.90
C ASP A 212 16.77 10.23 -3.63
N GLU A 213 17.40 10.02 -2.47
CA GLU A 213 16.76 10.19 -1.16
C GLU A 213 16.39 11.65 -0.87
N GLU A 214 17.09 12.64 -1.45
CA GLU A 214 16.80 14.06 -1.21
C GLU A 214 15.54 14.49 -1.97
N SER A 215 15.46 14.13 -3.26
CA SER A 215 14.30 14.48 -4.10
C SER A 215 13.15 13.47 -4.01
N HIS A 216 13.36 12.31 -3.39
CA HIS A 216 12.41 11.19 -3.35
C HIS A 216 12.03 10.70 -4.76
N ILE A 217 12.99 10.66 -5.70
CA ILE A 217 12.73 10.22 -7.07
C ILE A 217 13.43 8.89 -7.32
N LEU A 218 12.66 7.87 -7.71
CA LEU A 218 13.19 6.62 -8.25
C LEU A 218 13.14 6.68 -9.78
N THR A 219 14.30 6.55 -10.41
CA THR A 219 14.43 6.40 -11.86
C THR A 219 14.88 4.99 -12.18
N VAL A 220 14.15 4.30 -13.04
CA VAL A 220 14.49 2.98 -13.57
C VAL A 220 14.72 3.09 -15.07
N THR A 221 15.93 2.79 -15.50
CA THR A 221 16.33 2.71 -16.91
C THR A 221 16.29 1.25 -17.35
N LEU A 222 15.53 0.95 -18.39
CA LEU A 222 15.41 -0.40 -18.95
C LEU A 222 16.04 -0.40 -20.34
N ASN A 223 17.18 -1.06 -20.50
CA ASN A 223 17.88 -1.07 -21.79
C ASN A 223 17.25 -2.09 -22.72
N LYS A 224 16.91 -1.68 -23.95
CA LYS A 224 16.33 -2.57 -24.94
C LYS A 224 17.36 -3.59 -25.41
N ALA A 225 16.85 -4.78 -25.76
CA ALA A 225 17.65 -5.87 -26.32
C ALA A 225 18.05 -5.60 -27.77
#